data_AF-D3AZ46-F1
#
_entry.id   AF-D3AZ46-F1
#
_cell.length_a   1.000
_cell.length_b   1.000
_cell.length_c   1.000
_cell.angle_alpha   90.00
_cell.angle_beta   90.00
_cell.angle_gamma   90.00
#
_symmetry.space_group_name_H-M   'P 1'
#
loop_
_entity.id
_entity.type
_entity.pdbx_description
1 polymer ?
#
loop_
_entity_poly.entity_id
_entity_poly.type
_entity_poly.pdbx_seq_one_letter_code
_entity_poly.pdbx_strand_id
1 'polypeptide(L)'
;MTININNSTHKLVNLPHILLSNIVNNLKDNIDKICFSLVCKRWFDDRNRYLWFDTDSLYCVYKDSSRITLNSYRSLILESLDKKKQRTMYVTPDTNYTFLVDHVIDYDSIESTDEIDQNIVEVTETSDMQNREDSDQLFTKLYDLISKSNVTSIEDCQTLYYGIPMNITSLEFGFHFNEQLFKGCFPPKLKRLKFLGGFNQVIEVGVLPDTLESLEIYTLNQILEPGVLPTSLKILRVIGPTLDNYLKVGSLPPNLEEFVHNGKEVFIGSNVLPNSLITLHNVPLSWMKSIKYLENLRSIVLTDGSGLLDLRDLPKSLTTLHIIHSLTLQSALPTSIRHLSLADSVYDIDELFPDRTLYHLESLQESAFKQESLDGLDIKKLSLDYYHDENSHILRVIPFGVETLEISVRFAFDIKQDSLPSSLKTVLKLTF
;
A
#
# COMPACT_ATOMS: atom_id res chain seq x y z
N MET A 1 -53.17 6.88 -22.82
CA MET A 1 -52.55 8.12 -22.29
C MET A 1 -51.05 7.97 -22.39
N THR A 2 -50.45 8.58 -23.40
CA THR A 2 -49.01 8.74 -23.53
C THR A 2 -48.59 9.80 -22.51
N ILE A 3 -47.95 9.39 -21.40
CA ILE A 3 -47.35 10.34 -20.46
C ILE A 3 -46.13 10.93 -21.19
N ASN A 4 -46.31 12.12 -21.75
CA ASN A 4 -45.22 12.92 -22.28
C ASN A 4 -44.47 13.51 -21.08
N ILE A 5 -43.45 12.80 -20.58
CA ILE A 5 -42.58 13.29 -19.51
C ILE A 5 -41.73 14.40 -20.11
N ASN A 6 -42.25 15.62 -20.08
CA ASN A 6 -41.53 16.80 -20.54
C ASN A 6 -40.45 17.13 -19.50
N ASN A 7 -39.27 16.53 -19.67
CA ASN A 7 -38.10 16.67 -18.78
C ASN A 7 -37.55 18.10 -18.71
N SER A 8 -38.10 19.05 -19.45
CA SER A 8 -37.64 20.45 -19.52
C SER A 8 -37.78 21.23 -18.20
N THR A 9 -38.64 20.80 -17.27
CA THR A 9 -38.84 21.46 -15.96
C THR A 9 -38.30 20.65 -14.78
N HIS A 10 -37.81 19.43 -15.01
CA HIS A 10 -37.35 18.56 -13.92
C HIS A 10 -36.00 19.04 -13.37
N LYS A 11 -36.00 19.55 -12.12
CA LYS A 11 -34.83 20.22 -11.50
C LYS A 11 -33.56 19.37 -11.53
N LEU A 12 -33.68 18.06 -11.31
CA LEU A 12 -32.53 17.15 -11.34
C LEU A 12 -32.00 16.96 -12.76
N VAL A 13 -32.87 16.74 -13.75
CA VAL A 13 -32.44 16.52 -15.15
C VAL A 13 -31.78 17.78 -15.70
N ASN A 14 -32.19 18.95 -15.21
CA ASN A 14 -31.70 20.24 -15.68
C ASN A 14 -30.55 20.84 -14.87
N LEU A 15 -29.84 20.05 -14.08
CA LEU A 15 -28.64 20.50 -13.40
C LEU A 15 -27.61 21.12 -14.38
N PRO A 16 -27.00 22.26 -14.04
CA PRO A 16 -25.87 22.82 -14.77
C PRO A 16 -24.72 21.82 -14.89
N HIS A 17 -23.98 21.84 -16.02
CA HIS A 17 -22.84 20.94 -16.26
C HIS A 17 -21.77 21.05 -15.18
N ILE A 18 -21.57 22.22 -14.56
CA ILE A 18 -20.64 22.39 -13.44
C ILE A 18 -21.04 21.56 -12.21
N LEU A 19 -22.34 21.46 -11.91
CA LEU A 19 -22.82 20.64 -10.80
C LEU A 19 -22.74 19.16 -11.14
N LEU A 20 -23.06 18.78 -12.39
CA LEU A 20 -22.88 17.41 -12.86
C LEU A 20 -21.41 16.98 -12.80
N SER A 21 -20.48 17.85 -13.18
CA SER A 21 -19.04 17.57 -13.11
C SER A 21 -18.58 17.39 -11.66
N ASN A 22 -19.02 18.26 -10.75
CA ASN A 22 -18.72 18.10 -9.32
C ASN A 22 -19.24 16.77 -8.76
N ILE A 23 -20.46 16.36 -9.12
CA ILE A 23 -21.02 15.07 -8.68
C ILE A 23 -20.17 13.91 -9.21
N VAL A 24 -19.90 13.89 -10.51
CA VAL A 24 -19.11 12.83 -11.18
C VAL A 24 -17.69 12.76 -10.63
N ASN A 25 -17.06 13.88 -10.30
CA ASN A 25 -15.70 13.91 -9.73
C ASN A 25 -15.65 13.31 -8.31
N ASN A 26 -16.79 13.16 -7.62
CA ASN A 26 -16.86 12.47 -6.34
C ASN A 26 -17.15 10.95 -6.48
N LEU A 27 -17.44 10.47 -7.70
CA LEU A 27 -17.56 9.04 -7.98
C LEU A 27 -16.16 8.46 -8.22
N LYS A 28 -15.77 7.48 -7.42
CA LYS A 28 -14.44 6.85 -7.50
C LYS A 28 -14.33 5.85 -8.64
N ASP A 29 -15.38 5.06 -8.88
CA ASP A 29 -15.37 4.05 -9.95
C ASP A 29 -15.81 4.65 -11.30
N ASN A 30 -15.06 4.34 -12.35
CA ASN A 30 -15.39 4.70 -13.72
C ASN A 30 -16.72 4.08 -14.21
N ILE A 31 -17.11 2.90 -13.68
CA ILE A 31 -18.40 2.27 -13.95
C ILE A 31 -19.54 3.13 -13.40
N ASP A 32 -19.40 3.64 -12.18
CA ASP A 32 -20.41 4.52 -11.57
C ASP A 32 -20.58 5.80 -12.38
N LYS A 33 -19.48 6.36 -12.90
CA LYS A 33 -19.50 7.53 -13.78
C LYS A 33 -20.29 7.26 -15.08
N ILE A 34 -20.12 6.08 -15.69
CA ILE A 34 -20.90 5.66 -16.86
C ILE A 34 -22.37 5.52 -16.49
N CYS A 35 -22.69 4.75 -15.45
CA CYS A 35 -24.06 4.57 -14.96
C CYS A 35 -24.75 5.90 -14.67
N PHE A 36 -24.05 6.85 -14.06
CA PHE A 36 -24.55 8.20 -13.82
C PHE A 36 -24.96 8.91 -15.11
N SER A 37 -24.12 8.88 -16.14
CA SER A 37 -24.45 9.50 -17.42
C SER A 37 -25.60 8.82 -18.18
N LEU A 38 -25.89 7.55 -17.87
CA LEU A 38 -27.00 6.79 -18.47
C LEU A 38 -28.36 7.05 -17.80
N VAL A 39 -28.42 7.78 -16.68
CA VAL A 39 -29.67 8.03 -15.92
C VAL A 39 -30.74 8.73 -16.76
N CYS A 40 -30.36 9.66 -17.64
CA CYS A 40 -31.31 10.29 -18.54
C CYS A 40 -30.68 10.74 -19.86
N LYS A 41 -31.53 10.91 -20.88
CA LYS A 41 -31.09 11.26 -22.23
C LYS A 41 -30.23 12.53 -22.31
N ARG A 42 -30.62 13.61 -21.60
CA ARG A 42 -29.84 14.87 -21.60
C ARG A 42 -28.44 14.65 -21.06
N TRP A 43 -28.30 13.94 -19.95
CA TRP A 43 -27.01 13.67 -19.33
C TRP A 43 -26.14 12.83 -20.26
N PHE A 44 -26.70 11.78 -20.86
CA PHE A 44 -26.00 10.98 -21.85
C PHE A 44 -25.55 11.81 -23.05
N ASP A 45 -26.43 12.61 -23.65
CA ASP A 45 -26.13 13.43 -24.84
C ASP A 45 -25.07 14.50 -24.53
N ASP A 46 -25.11 15.10 -23.34
CA ASP A 46 -24.18 16.14 -22.89
C ASP A 46 -22.91 15.60 -22.20
N ARG A 47 -22.73 14.28 -22.09
CA ARG A 47 -21.67 13.64 -21.28
C ARG A 47 -20.28 14.24 -21.47
N ASN A 48 -19.91 14.59 -22.70
CA ASN A 48 -18.60 15.17 -23.04
C ASN A 48 -18.31 16.52 -22.35
N ARG A 49 -19.33 17.18 -21.79
CA ARG A 49 -19.20 18.50 -21.14
C ARG A 49 -18.91 18.43 -19.64
N TYR A 50 -19.14 17.27 -19.03
CA TYR A 50 -19.06 17.14 -17.56
C TYR A 50 -18.41 15.85 -17.07
N LEU A 51 -18.27 14.83 -17.93
CA LEU A 51 -17.75 13.51 -17.58
C LEU A 51 -16.26 13.39 -17.90
N TRP A 52 -15.46 13.02 -16.91
CA TRP A 52 -14.04 12.65 -17.08
C TRP A 52 -13.77 11.34 -16.36
N PHE A 53 -13.04 10.45 -17.02
CA PHE A 53 -12.67 9.17 -16.43
C PHE A 53 -11.45 9.33 -15.54
N ASP A 54 -11.43 8.56 -14.45
CA ASP A 54 -10.24 8.35 -13.64
C ASP A 54 -9.24 7.53 -14.46
N THR A 55 -8.04 8.06 -14.63
CA THR A 55 -6.99 7.43 -15.45
C THR A 55 -6.08 6.49 -14.67
N ASP A 56 -6.25 6.39 -13.35
CA ASP A 56 -5.43 5.49 -12.53
C ASP A 56 -5.79 4.02 -12.80
N SER A 57 -7.02 3.78 -13.28
CA SER A 57 -7.51 2.46 -13.71
C SER A 57 -7.58 2.29 -15.23
N LEU A 58 -7.17 3.30 -16.02
CA LEU A 58 -7.18 3.27 -17.48
C LEU A 58 -5.75 3.32 -18.03
N TYR A 59 -5.48 2.50 -19.04
CA TYR A 59 -4.14 2.31 -19.60
C TYR A 59 -4.12 2.59 -21.10
N CYS A 60 -3.02 3.12 -21.64
CA CYS A 60 -3.05 3.56 -23.04
C CYS A 60 -3.02 2.41 -24.05
N VAL A 61 -2.66 1.17 -23.67
CA VAL A 61 -2.86 -0.02 -24.52
C VAL A 61 -4.35 -0.16 -24.92
N TYR A 62 -5.28 0.41 -24.16
CA TYR A 62 -6.68 0.46 -24.56
C TYR A 62 -6.97 1.40 -25.74
N LYS A 63 -6.11 2.37 -26.06
CA LYS A 63 -6.34 3.35 -27.14
C LYS A 63 -6.51 2.67 -28.50
N ASP A 64 -5.68 1.68 -28.79
CA ASP A 64 -5.71 0.91 -30.05
C ASP A 64 -6.56 -0.37 -29.95
N SER A 65 -7.15 -0.66 -28.80
CA SER A 65 -7.78 -1.96 -28.57
C SER A 65 -9.26 -2.00 -29.03
N SER A 66 -9.63 -3.16 -29.58
CA SER A 66 -11.02 -3.62 -29.73
C SER A 66 -11.73 -3.85 -28.39
N ARG A 67 -11.04 -3.68 -27.25
CA ARG A 67 -11.56 -3.96 -25.91
C ARG A 67 -12.46 -2.85 -25.36
N ILE A 68 -12.42 -1.63 -25.92
CA ILE A 68 -13.43 -0.60 -25.63
C ILE A 68 -14.71 -0.91 -26.44
N THR A 69 -15.62 -1.66 -25.83
CA THR A 69 -16.91 -2.05 -26.44
C THR A 69 -17.94 -0.92 -26.42
N LEU A 70 -17.82 0.02 -25.48
CA LEU A 70 -18.71 1.17 -25.34
C LEU A 70 -18.29 2.33 -26.25
N ASN A 71 -18.62 2.23 -27.54
CA ASN A 71 -18.26 3.23 -28.57
C ASN A 71 -18.68 4.66 -28.23
N SER A 72 -19.80 4.85 -27.53
CA SER A 72 -20.29 6.19 -27.12
C SER A 72 -19.37 6.91 -26.13
N TYR A 73 -18.48 6.20 -25.42
CA TYR A 73 -17.56 6.77 -24.45
C TYR A 73 -16.10 6.73 -24.92
N ARG A 74 -15.83 6.11 -26.08
CA ARG A 74 -14.47 5.91 -26.60
C ARG A 74 -13.68 7.21 -26.67
N SER A 75 -14.24 8.28 -27.24
CA SER A 75 -13.54 9.58 -27.34
C SER A 75 -13.20 10.17 -25.96
N LEU A 76 -14.13 10.10 -25.00
CA LEU A 76 -13.91 10.59 -23.63
C LEU A 76 -12.81 9.82 -22.90
N ILE A 77 -12.76 8.50 -23.09
CA ILE A 77 -11.70 7.66 -22.52
C ILE A 77 -10.35 8.07 -23.11
N LEU A 78 -10.27 8.24 -24.43
CA LEU A 78 -9.05 8.68 -25.12
C LEU A 78 -8.59 10.07 -24.63
N GLU A 79 -9.49 11.05 -24.61
CA GLU A 79 -9.20 12.40 -24.13
C GLU A 79 -8.80 12.44 -22.65
N SER A 80 -9.36 11.54 -21.82
CA SER A 80 -8.95 11.41 -20.41
C SER A 80 -7.52 10.89 -20.32
N LEU A 81 -7.18 9.84 -21.08
CA LEU A 81 -5.83 9.29 -21.14
C LEU A 81 -4.79 10.28 -21.68
N ASP A 82 -5.14 11.12 -22.66
CA ASP A 82 -4.25 12.17 -23.18
C ASP A 82 -3.88 13.23 -22.13
N LYS A 83 -4.69 13.38 -21.07
CA LYS A 83 -4.43 14.31 -19.96
C LYS A 83 -3.61 13.71 -18.82
N LYS A 84 -3.24 12.43 -18.91
CA LYS A 84 -2.47 11.76 -17.86
C LYS A 84 -1.08 12.40 -17.78
N LYS A 85 -0.80 13.07 -16.66
CA LYS A 85 0.43 13.85 -16.45
C LYS A 85 1.65 12.99 -16.14
N GLN A 86 1.43 11.81 -15.58
CA GLN A 86 2.44 10.87 -15.13
C GLN A 86 2.11 9.51 -15.72
N ARG A 87 2.96 9.04 -16.62
CA ARG A 87 2.80 7.77 -17.34
C ARG A 87 4.01 6.88 -17.08
N THR A 88 3.75 5.58 -17.13
CA THR A 88 4.76 4.53 -17.10
C THR A 88 5.08 4.06 -18.52
N MET A 89 6.34 3.76 -18.80
CA MET A 89 6.78 3.16 -20.05
C MET A 89 7.36 1.77 -19.79
N TYR A 90 6.88 0.78 -20.53
CA TYR A 90 7.35 -0.60 -20.44
C TYR A 90 8.21 -0.94 -21.66
N VAL A 91 9.41 -1.46 -21.41
CA VAL A 91 10.40 -1.79 -22.44
C VAL A 91 10.41 -3.31 -22.67
N THR A 92 9.96 -3.77 -23.84
CA THR A 92 9.61 -5.19 -24.07
C THR A 92 10.08 -5.73 -25.43
N PRO A 93 10.34 -7.05 -25.57
CA PRO A 93 10.55 -7.66 -26.88
C PRO A 93 9.26 -7.82 -27.68
N ASP A 94 8.09 -7.85 -27.02
CA ASP A 94 6.81 -8.22 -27.64
C ASP A 94 5.79 -7.09 -27.53
N THR A 95 5.28 -6.65 -28.69
CA THR A 95 4.20 -5.66 -28.79
C THR A 95 2.82 -6.26 -28.51
N ASN A 96 2.69 -7.59 -28.42
CA ASN A 96 1.46 -8.28 -28.03
C ASN A 96 1.31 -8.44 -26.50
N TYR A 97 2.16 -7.75 -25.73
CA TYR A 97 2.16 -7.83 -24.27
C TYR A 97 0.79 -7.46 -23.67
N THR A 98 0.39 -8.21 -22.64
CA THR A 98 -0.97 -8.14 -22.07
C THR A 98 -1.05 -7.42 -20.72
N PHE A 99 0.07 -6.90 -20.20
CA PHE A 99 0.07 -6.10 -18.98
C PHE A 99 -0.47 -4.69 -19.21
N LEU A 100 -1.08 -4.15 -18.15
CA LEU A 100 -1.73 -2.85 -18.14
C LEU A 100 -0.67 -1.76 -17.91
N VAL A 101 -0.19 -1.13 -18.98
CA VAL A 101 0.83 -0.06 -18.93
C VAL A 101 0.44 1.15 -19.75
N ASP A 102 1.00 2.32 -19.41
CA ASP A 102 0.66 3.57 -20.09
C ASP A 102 1.36 3.76 -21.43
N HIS A 103 2.54 3.21 -21.64
CA HIS A 103 3.24 3.27 -22.91
C HIS A 103 4.10 2.02 -23.06
N VAL A 104 4.19 1.51 -24.28
CA VAL A 104 5.03 0.36 -24.62
C VAL A 104 6.00 0.83 -25.69
N ILE A 105 7.27 0.56 -25.48
CA ILE A 105 8.31 0.70 -26.51
C ILE A 105 8.95 -0.67 -26.70
N ASP A 106 8.94 -1.15 -27.94
CA ASP A 106 9.66 -2.36 -28.28
C ASP A 106 11.15 -2.05 -28.48
N TYR A 107 11.99 -3.08 -28.34
CA TYR A 107 13.44 -2.93 -28.43
C TYR A 107 13.91 -2.31 -29.75
N ASP A 108 13.31 -2.69 -30.87
CA ASP A 108 13.74 -2.21 -32.18
C ASP A 108 13.35 -0.73 -32.36
N SER A 109 12.25 -0.30 -31.74
CA SER A 109 11.82 1.10 -31.69
C SER A 109 12.74 2.00 -30.85
N ILE A 110 13.47 1.47 -29.85
CA ILE A 110 14.39 2.27 -29.02
C ILE A 110 15.47 2.94 -29.87
N GLU A 111 16.00 2.23 -30.87
CA GLU A 111 17.09 2.75 -31.70
C GLU A 111 16.67 3.98 -32.52
N SER A 112 15.43 3.94 -33.03
CA SER A 112 14.85 5.02 -33.84
C SER A 112 14.20 6.14 -33.01
N THR A 113 14.10 5.96 -31.69
CA THR A 113 13.49 6.96 -30.80
C THR A 113 14.47 8.10 -30.50
N ASP A 114 14.04 9.33 -30.74
CA ASP A 114 14.82 10.54 -30.48
C ASP A 114 14.61 11.08 -29.06
N GLU A 115 13.39 11.02 -28.54
CA GLU A 115 13.01 11.51 -27.21
C GLU A 115 11.91 10.66 -26.56
N ILE A 116 11.93 10.61 -25.23
CA ILE A 116 10.85 10.04 -24.41
C ILE A 116 9.82 11.15 -24.13
N ASP A 117 8.53 10.84 -24.26
CA ASP A 117 7.43 11.79 -23.97
C ASP A 117 7.59 12.40 -22.56
N GLN A 118 7.40 13.72 -22.46
CA GLN A 118 7.56 14.50 -21.23
C GLN A 118 6.62 14.06 -20.09
N ASN A 119 5.52 13.39 -20.39
CA ASN A 119 4.61 12.83 -19.40
C ASN A 119 5.07 11.48 -18.82
N ILE A 120 6.10 10.84 -19.39
CA ILE A 120 6.67 9.59 -18.88
C ILE A 120 7.62 9.93 -17.74
N VAL A 121 7.31 9.39 -16.57
CA VAL A 121 8.07 9.64 -15.33
C VAL A 121 8.73 8.38 -14.78
N GLU A 122 8.35 7.22 -15.32
CA GLU A 122 8.80 5.91 -14.88
C GLU A 122 9.02 4.99 -16.08
N VAL A 123 10.09 4.22 -16.02
CA VAL A 123 10.43 3.20 -17.01
C VAL A 123 10.59 1.86 -16.30
N THR A 124 9.89 0.84 -16.78
CA THR A 124 10.07 -0.54 -16.35
C THR A 124 10.86 -1.27 -17.43
N GLU A 125 12.05 -1.74 -17.05
CA GLU A 125 12.90 -2.58 -17.88
C GLU A 125 12.42 -4.04 -17.84
N THR A 126 13.02 -4.91 -18.65
CA THR A 126 12.78 -6.36 -18.60
C THR A 126 14.08 -7.13 -18.72
N SER A 127 14.12 -8.31 -18.08
CA SER A 127 15.30 -9.20 -18.11
C SER A 127 15.67 -9.69 -19.51
N ASP A 128 14.72 -9.71 -20.45
CA ASP A 128 14.95 -10.21 -21.80
C ASP A 128 15.94 -9.35 -22.59
N MET A 129 16.07 -8.07 -22.26
CA MET A 129 16.95 -7.15 -22.99
C MET A 129 18.42 -7.56 -22.86
N GLN A 130 18.82 -8.17 -21.74
CA GLN A 130 20.18 -8.68 -21.53
C GLN A 130 20.53 -9.88 -22.43
N ASN A 131 19.53 -10.61 -22.93
CA ASN A 131 19.74 -11.82 -23.73
C ASN A 131 19.92 -11.52 -25.22
N ARG A 132 19.80 -10.26 -25.65
CA ARG A 132 19.98 -9.88 -27.06
C ARG A 132 21.44 -9.65 -27.42
N GLU A 133 21.77 -9.92 -28.68
CA GLU A 133 23.11 -9.68 -29.25
C GLU A 133 23.48 -8.19 -29.27
N ASP A 134 22.50 -7.30 -29.41
CA ASP A 134 22.62 -5.83 -29.45
C ASP A 134 22.33 -5.15 -28.10
N SER A 135 22.31 -5.92 -27.00
CA SER A 135 21.97 -5.42 -25.65
C SER A 135 22.79 -4.20 -25.23
N ASP A 136 24.10 -4.18 -25.49
CA ASP A 136 24.99 -3.05 -25.21
C ASP A 136 24.50 -1.74 -25.86
N GLN A 137 24.08 -1.80 -27.12
CA GLN A 137 23.59 -0.66 -27.88
C GLN A 137 22.22 -0.20 -27.35
N LEU A 138 21.33 -1.15 -27.05
CA LEU A 138 19.99 -0.87 -26.54
C LEU A 138 20.03 -0.20 -25.16
N PHE A 139 20.77 -0.75 -24.20
CA PHE A 139 20.92 -0.15 -22.87
C PHE A 139 21.54 1.24 -22.95
N THR A 140 22.61 1.40 -23.73
CA THR A 140 23.27 2.70 -23.90
C THR A 140 22.31 3.75 -24.46
N LYS A 141 21.54 3.40 -25.49
CA LYS A 141 20.56 4.29 -26.11
C LYS A 141 19.41 4.61 -25.17
N LEU A 142 18.85 3.60 -24.49
CA LEU A 142 17.76 3.78 -23.53
C LEU A 142 18.18 4.70 -22.38
N TYR A 143 19.37 4.50 -21.81
CA TYR A 143 19.82 5.28 -20.66
C TYR A 143 20.17 6.72 -21.05
N ASP A 144 20.69 6.93 -22.27
CA ASP A 144 20.84 8.27 -22.84
C ASP A 144 19.49 8.99 -22.99
N LEU A 145 18.46 8.31 -23.51
CA LEU A 145 17.10 8.84 -23.62
C LEU A 145 16.53 9.19 -22.23
N ILE A 146 16.62 8.26 -21.27
CA ILE A 146 16.16 8.46 -19.89
C ILE A 146 16.85 9.70 -19.28
N SER A 147 18.18 9.84 -19.49
CA SER A 147 18.96 10.94 -18.92
C SER A 147 18.54 12.34 -19.39
N LYS A 148 17.89 12.42 -20.56
CA LYS A 148 17.42 13.66 -21.19
C LYS A 148 15.91 13.91 -21.00
N SER A 149 15.24 13.04 -20.25
CA SER A 149 13.79 13.03 -20.08
C SER A 149 13.35 13.47 -18.68
N ASN A 150 12.02 13.45 -18.43
CA ASN A 150 11.43 13.66 -17.11
C ASN A 150 11.32 12.38 -16.27
N VAL A 151 11.90 11.26 -16.75
CA VAL A 151 11.93 10.01 -16.00
C VAL A 151 12.68 10.20 -14.69
N THR A 152 12.10 9.71 -13.60
CA THR A 152 12.68 9.79 -12.26
C THR A 152 12.67 8.45 -11.53
N SER A 153 12.04 7.43 -12.12
CA SER A 153 11.89 6.08 -11.57
C SER A 153 12.31 5.06 -12.62
N ILE A 154 13.12 4.08 -12.23
CA ILE A 154 13.38 2.88 -13.02
C ILE A 154 12.95 1.68 -12.18
N GLU A 155 12.08 0.84 -12.75
CA GLU A 155 11.64 -0.42 -12.18
C GLU A 155 12.23 -1.60 -12.95
N ASP A 156 12.39 -2.73 -12.23
CA ASP A 156 12.99 -3.95 -12.75
C ASP A 156 14.34 -3.69 -13.45
N CYS A 157 15.17 -2.80 -12.89
CA CYS A 157 16.52 -2.53 -13.39
C CYS A 157 17.38 -3.79 -13.27
N GLN A 158 18.08 -4.15 -14.35
CA GLN A 158 18.76 -5.45 -14.43
C GLN A 158 20.28 -5.37 -14.21
N THR A 159 20.90 -4.19 -14.32
CA THR A 159 22.37 -4.04 -14.24
C THR A 159 22.81 -2.63 -13.87
N LEU A 160 23.98 -2.51 -13.25
CA LEU A 160 24.67 -1.23 -13.00
C LEU A 160 25.70 -0.90 -14.09
N TYR A 161 25.98 -1.80 -15.03
CA TYR A 161 27.10 -1.70 -15.96
C TYR A 161 27.13 -0.40 -16.78
N TYR A 162 25.97 0.09 -17.20
CA TYR A 162 25.84 1.31 -18.02
C TYR A 162 25.80 2.61 -17.19
N GLY A 163 25.75 2.50 -15.87
CA GLY A 163 25.59 3.61 -14.95
C GLY A 163 24.16 4.15 -14.93
N ILE A 164 23.55 4.22 -13.75
CA ILE A 164 22.17 4.71 -13.62
C ILE A 164 22.10 6.22 -13.94
N PRO A 165 21.13 6.68 -14.77
CA PRO A 165 20.99 8.09 -15.11
C PRO A 165 20.84 9.02 -13.89
N MET A 166 21.46 10.20 -13.94
CA MET A 166 21.60 11.11 -12.78
C MET A 166 20.29 11.77 -12.31
N ASN A 167 19.26 11.75 -13.15
CA ASN A 167 17.90 12.24 -12.85
C ASN A 167 17.06 11.23 -12.04
N ILE A 168 17.50 9.99 -11.90
CA ILE A 168 16.76 8.95 -11.18
C ILE A 168 16.76 9.22 -9.68
N THR A 169 15.56 9.18 -9.09
CA THR A 169 15.29 9.35 -7.66
C THR A 169 14.67 8.12 -7.01
N SER A 170 14.19 7.16 -7.81
CA SER A 170 13.61 5.88 -7.39
C SER A 170 14.17 4.77 -8.25
N LEU A 171 14.74 3.74 -7.64
CA LEU A 171 15.34 2.61 -8.34
C LEU A 171 14.88 1.31 -7.70
N GLU A 172 14.32 0.42 -8.51
CA GLU A 172 13.98 -0.94 -8.11
C GLU A 172 14.76 -1.91 -9.00
N PHE A 173 15.57 -2.76 -8.37
CA PHE A 173 16.28 -3.81 -9.06
C PHE A 173 15.44 -5.06 -9.19
N GLY A 174 15.54 -5.69 -10.36
CA GLY A 174 14.82 -6.91 -10.68
C GLY A 174 15.17 -8.10 -9.80
N PHE A 175 14.34 -9.14 -9.87
CA PHE A 175 14.45 -10.32 -9.00
C PHE A 175 15.79 -11.06 -9.15
N HIS A 176 16.45 -10.97 -10.31
CA HIS A 176 17.71 -11.65 -10.59
C HIS A 176 18.97 -10.78 -10.41
N PHE A 177 18.82 -9.49 -10.06
CA PHE A 177 19.95 -8.59 -9.86
C PHE A 177 20.83 -9.04 -8.70
N ASN A 178 22.14 -9.23 -8.95
CA ASN A 178 23.11 -9.65 -7.93
C ASN A 178 24.53 -9.09 -8.17
N GLU A 179 24.64 -7.95 -8.85
CA GLU A 179 25.93 -7.29 -9.09
C GLU A 179 26.49 -6.66 -7.81
N GLN A 180 27.83 -6.66 -7.69
CA GLN A 180 28.49 -6.02 -6.55
C GLN A 180 28.29 -4.50 -6.59
N LEU A 181 27.81 -3.94 -5.48
CA LEU A 181 27.68 -2.50 -5.34
C LEU A 181 29.04 -1.86 -5.04
N PHE A 182 29.26 -0.67 -5.57
CA PHE A 182 30.48 0.10 -5.33
C PHE A 182 30.16 1.57 -5.07
N LYS A 183 31.06 2.28 -4.40
CA LYS A 183 30.86 3.69 -4.06
C LYS A 183 30.63 4.52 -5.33
N GLY A 184 29.50 5.22 -5.38
CA GLY A 184 29.13 6.06 -6.51
C GLY A 184 28.39 5.35 -7.65
N CYS A 185 28.00 4.07 -7.49
CA CYS A 185 27.15 3.38 -8.48
C CYS A 185 25.71 3.93 -8.53
N PHE A 186 25.27 4.65 -7.49
CA PHE A 186 23.95 5.26 -7.41
C PHE A 186 23.96 6.76 -7.75
N PRO A 187 22.88 7.29 -8.35
CA PRO A 187 22.71 8.71 -8.56
C PRO A 187 22.71 9.50 -7.24
N PRO A 188 23.26 10.73 -7.22
CA PRO A 188 23.41 11.52 -5.99
C PRO A 188 22.08 12.06 -5.44
N LYS A 189 20.97 11.91 -6.16
CA LYS A 189 19.63 12.34 -5.75
C LYS A 189 18.71 11.17 -5.43
N LEU A 190 19.22 9.94 -5.39
CA LEU A 190 18.41 8.75 -5.15
C LEU A 190 17.75 8.83 -3.76
N LYS A 191 16.43 8.64 -3.73
CA LYS A 191 15.58 8.71 -2.54
C LYS A 191 14.98 7.36 -2.16
N ARG A 192 14.66 6.52 -3.14
CA ARG A 192 14.09 5.18 -2.92
C ARG A 192 14.93 4.14 -3.63
N LEU A 193 15.25 3.06 -2.92
CA LEU A 193 15.97 1.93 -3.46
C LEU A 193 15.30 0.63 -3.02
N LYS A 194 15.10 -0.30 -3.95
CA LYS A 194 14.49 -1.59 -3.66
C LYS A 194 15.26 -2.74 -4.33
N PHE A 195 15.37 -3.86 -3.61
CA PHE A 195 15.93 -5.11 -4.11
C PHE A 195 14.91 -6.25 -3.95
N LEU A 196 14.40 -6.79 -5.06
CA LEU A 196 13.24 -7.69 -5.05
C LEU A 196 13.52 -9.15 -4.65
N GLY A 197 14.77 -9.63 -4.59
CA GLY A 197 15.01 -11.01 -4.16
C GLY A 197 16.43 -11.55 -4.27
N GLY A 198 16.98 -11.55 -5.49
CA GLY A 198 18.23 -12.24 -5.83
C GLY A 198 19.51 -11.56 -5.38
N PHE A 199 19.41 -10.37 -4.78
CA PHE A 199 20.56 -9.63 -4.29
C PHE A 199 21.18 -10.29 -3.06
N ASN A 200 22.44 -10.73 -3.18
CA ASN A 200 23.19 -11.44 -2.16
C ASN A 200 24.63 -10.89 -1.99
N GLN A 201 24.83 -9.61 -2.29
CA GLN A 201 26.12 -8.94 -2.13
C GLN A 201 26.18 -8.14 -0.83
N VAL A 202 27.40 -7.92 -0.34
CA VAL A 202 27.64 -7.08 0.85
C VAL A 202 27.41 -5.61 0.49
N ILE A 203 26.70 -4.87 1.35
CA ILE A 203 26.55 -3.42 1.24
C ILE A 203 27.57 -2.78 2.18
N GLU A 204 28.63 -2.22 1.60
CA GLU A 204 29.68 -1.55 2.36
C GLU A 204 29.27 -0.14 2.81
N VAL A 205 29.93 0.36 3.86
CA VAL A 205 29.73 1.72 4.37
C VAL A 205 30.01 2.76 3.27
N GLY A 206 29.07 3.68 3.08
CA GLY A 206 29.19 4.76 2.09
C GLY A 206 28.89 4.34 0.64
N VAL A 207 28.41 3.12 0.40
CA VAL A 207 27.87 2.69 -0.91
C VAL A 207 26.50 3.29 -1.15
N LEU A 208 25.60 3.23 -0.17
CA LEU A 208 24.28 3.84 -0.24
C LEU A 208 24.42 5.38 -0.21
N PRO A 209 23.66 6.13 -1.03
CA PRO A 209 23.78 7.58 -1.09
C PRO A 209 23.18 8.26 0.16
N ASP A 210 23.80 9.34 0.62
CA ASP A 210 23.37 10.13 1.78
C ASP A 210 22.01 10.83 1.60
N THR A 211 21.40 10.72 0.42
CA THR A 211 20.06 11.23 0.13
C THR A 211 18.96 10.18 0.31
N LEU A 212 19.31 8.90 0.49
CA LEU A 212 18.37 7.79 0.49
C LEU A 212 17.42 7.88 1.70
N GLU A 213 16.11 7.87 1.43
CA GLU A 213 15.05 8.01 2.44
C GLU A 213 14.31 6.71 2.69
N SER A 214 14.21 5.83 1.68
CA SER A 214 13.55 4.53 1.76
C SER A 214 14.41 3.44 1.15
N LEU A 215 14.58 2.35 1.88
CA LEU A 215 15.28 1.15 1.45
C LEU A 215 14.42 -0.08 1.71
N GLU A 216 14.18 -0.86 0.66
CA GLU A 216 13.54 -2.17 0.75
C GLU A 216 14.49 -3.25 0.26
N ILE A 217 14.70 -4.26 1.09
CA ILE A 217 15.53 -5.41 0.76
C ILE A 217 14.71 -6.66 1.04
N TYR A 218 14.51 -7.48 0.02
CA TYR A 218 13.84 -8.75 0.19
C TYR A 218 14.72 -9.72 1.00
N THR A 219 15.91 -10.09 0.50
CA THR A 219 16.82 -10.99 1.22
C THR A 219 18.00 -10.21 1.80
N LEU A 220 18.25 -10.31 3.10
CA LEU A 220 19.38 -9.65 3.76
C LEU A 220 20.32 -10.68 4.43
N ASN A 221 21.23 -11.23 3.63
CA ASN A 221 22.20 -12.24 4.06
C ASN A 221 23.52 -11.63 4.59
N GLN A 222 23.42 -10.54 5.35
CA GLN A 222 24.58 -9.87 5.94
C GLN A 222 24.23 -9.20 7.27
N ILE A 223 25.25 -8.95 8.08
CA ILE A 223 25.13 -8.10 9.25
C ILE A 223 25.27 -6.65 8.78
N LEU A 224 24.31 -5.80 9.15
CA LEU A 224 24.39 -4.37 8.90
C LEU A 224 25.32 -3.74 9.92
N GLU A 225 26.54 -3.39 9.55
CA GLU A 225 27.44 -2.64 10.43
C GLU A 225 26.96 -1.18 10.62
N PRO A 226 27.27 -0.54 11.76
CA PRO A 226 26.97 0.88 11.94
C PRO A 226 27.54 1.75 10.81
N GLY A 227 26.69 2.62 10.26
CA GLY A 227 27.05 3.51 9.15
C GLY A 227 26.84 2.92 7.75
N VAL A 228 26.44 1.65 7.60
CA VAL A 228 26.02 1.09 6.31
C VAL A 228 24.75 1.79 5.81
N LEU A 229 23.76 1.95 6.70
CA LEU A 229 22.55 2.70 6.40
C LEU A 229 22.80 4.21 6.56
N PRO A 230 22.42 5.05 5.58
CA PRO A 230 22.65 6.48 5.65
C PRO A 230 21.74 7.14 6.70
N THR A 231 22.21 8.25 7.28
CA THR A 231 21.46 8.98 8.33
C THR A 231 20.17 9.64 7.83
N SER A 232 20.00 9.78 6.51
CA SER A 232 18.78 10.27 5.87
C SER A 232 17.65 9.25 5.82
N LEU A 233 17.94 7.97 6.09
CA LEU A 233 16.98 6.88 5.93
C LEU A 233 15.85 6.99 6.97
N LYS A 234 14.61 7.03 6.47
CA LYS A 234 13.38 7.10 7.27
C LYS A 234 12.61 5.80 7.29
N ILE A 235 12.68 5.05 6.19
CA ILE A 235 11.94 3.80 6.02
C ILE A 235 12.93 2.69 5.67
N LEU A 236 12.91 1.62 6.48
CA LEU A 236 13.63 0.39 6.19
C LEU A 236 12.63 -0.77 6.14
N ARG A 237 12.61 -1.50 5.03
CA ARG A 237 11.79 -2.70 4.87
C ARG A 237 12.70 -3.90 4.61
N VAL A 238 12.63 -4.90 5.49
CA VAL A 238 13.30 -6.18 5.32
C VAL A 238 12.22 -7.26 5.31
N ILE A 239 11.91 -7.80 4.13
CA ILE A 239 10.69 -8.58 3.91
C ILE A 239 10.93 -10.09 4.00
N GLY A 240 12.02 -10.56 3.39
CA GLY A 240 12.39 -11.96 3.29
C GLY A 240 13.47 -12.36 4.30
N PRO A 241 14.20 -13.46 4.04
CA PRO A 241 15.10 -14.06 5.02
C PRO A 241 16.24 -13.13 5.50
N THR A 242 16.60 -13.25 6.78
CA THR A 242 17.72 -12.54 7.42
C THR A 242 18.63 -13.50 8.19
N LEU A 243 19.91 -13.12 8.33
CA LEU A 243 20.81 -13.73 9.30
C LEU A 243 20.33 -13.47 10.74
N ASP A 244 20.70 -14.35 11.66
CA ASP A 244 20.51 -14.10 13.09
C ASP A 244 21.41 -12.93 13.53
N ASN A 245 20.88 -12.03 14.36
CA ASN A 245 21.61 -10.85 14.85
C ASN A 245 22.17 -9.95 13.74
N TYR A 246 21.48 -9.84 12.60
CA TYR A 246 21.88 -8.97 11.49
C TYR A 246 21.90 -7.47 11.87
N LEU A 247 21.33 -7.10 13.01
CA LEU A 247 21.36 -5.76 13.57
C LEU A 247 22.28 -5.70 14.80
N LYS A 248 23.12 -4.66 14.83
CA LYS A 248 23.97 -4.24 15.95
C LYS A 248 23.50 -2.87 16.47
N VAL A 249 23.98 -2.49 17.66
CA VAL A 249 23.78 -1.13 18.17
C VAL A 249 24.39 -0.13 17.17
N GLY A 250 23.57 0.80 16.68
CA GLY A 250 23.98 1.78 15.66
C GLY A 250 23.81 1.33 14.20
N SER A 251 23.34 0.10 13.94
CA SER A 251 22.99 -0.33 12.57
C SER A 251 21.84 0.45 11.98
N LEU A 252 20.80 0.70 12.79
CA LEU A 252 19.65 1.50 12.41
C LEU A 252 19.96 2.98 12.63
N PRO A 253 19.72 3.86 11.63
CA PRO A 253 20.06 5.27 11.74
C PRO A 253 19.12 6.01 12.70
N PRO A 254 19.58 7.13 13.32
CA PRO A 254 18.84 7.83 14.36
C PRO A 254 17.61 8.61 13.88
N ASN A 255 17.36 8.67 12.56
CA ASN A 255 16.18 9.31 11.96
C ASN A 255 15.19 8.28 11.39
N LEU A 256 15.38 6.99 11.66
CA LEU A 256 14.51 5.94 11.15
C LEU A 256 13.13 6.05 11.80
N GLU A 257 12.09 6.24 11.00
CA GLU A 257 10.71 6.47 11.42
C GLU A 257 9.88 5.18 11.30
N GLU A 258 10.09 4.40 10.24
CA GLU A 258 9.40 3.14 9.98
C GLU A 258 10.37 2.00 9.77
N PHE A 259 10.12 0.88 10.44
CA PHE A 259 10.86 -0.35 10.23
C PHE A 259 9.93 -1.55 10.10
N VAL A 260 10.02 -2.23 8.95
CA VAL A 260 9.36 -3.50 8.70
C VAL A 260 10.37 -4.62 8.80
N HIS A 261 10.11 -5.53 9.75
CA HIS A 261 10.89 -6.74 9.93
C HIS A 261 10.28 -7.90 9.12
N ASN A 262 11.03 -8.99 8.95
CA ASN A 262 10.57 -10.18 8.22
C ASN A 262 9.75 -11.15 9.09
N GLY A 263 9.47 -10.78 10.34
CA GLY A 263 8.70 -11.57 11.30
C GLY A 263 9.42 -12.78 11.90
N LYS A 264 10.72 -12.99 11.60
CA LYS A 264 11.49 -14.07 12.20
C LYS A 264 11.77 -13.75 13.68
N GLU A 265 11.66 -14.75 14.55
CA GLU A 265 12.09 -14.58 15.95
C GLU A 265 13.61 -14.34 16.02
N VAL A 266 13.99 -13.09 16.28
CA VAL A 266 15.39 -12.68 16.49
C VAL A 266 15.46 -11.92 17.80
N PHE A 267 16.45 -12.23 18.64
CA PHE A 267 16.71 -11.43 19.83
C PHE A 267 17.35 -10.10 19.43
N ILE A 268 16.77 -8.99 19.90
CA ILE A 268 17.35 -7.67 19.71
C ILE A 268 17.76 -7.09 21.06
N GLY A 269 19.04 -6.70 21.16
CA GLY A 269 19.57 -6.07 22.38
C GLY A 269 18.91 -4.72 22.66
N SER A 270 18.99 -4.28 23.92
CA SER A 270 18.63 -2.91 24.30
C SER A 270 19.43 -1.89 23.48
N ASN A 271 18.79 -0.82 23.02
CA ASN A 271 19.39 0.29 22.25
C ASN A 271 19.75 0.00 20.78
N VAL A 272 19.35 -1.14 20.22
CA VAL A 272 19.48 -1.36 18.76
C VAL A 272 18.41 -0.57 18.00
N LEU A 273 17.19 -0.53 18.53
CA LEU A 273 16.09 0.23 17.96
C LEU A 273 16.21 1.72 18.34
N PRO A 274 16.21 2.65 17.37
CA PRO A 274 16.33 4.07 17.66
C PRO A 274 15.02 4.67 18.18
N ASN A 275 15.13 5.67 19.06
CA ASN A 275 13.97 6.38 19.62
C ASN A 275 13.18 7.19 18.58
N SER A 276 13.68 7.37 17.35
CA SER A 276 12.95 8.03 16.27
C SER A 276 11.79 7.20 15.69
N LEU A 277 11.75 5.90 15.99
CA LEU A 277 10.74 5.00 15.44
C LEU A 277 9.33 5.42 15.84
N ILE A 278 8.48 5.55 14.83
CA ILE A 278 7.05 5.85 14.92
C ILE A 278 6.25 4.57 14.70
N THR A 279 6.68 3.75 13.74
CA THR A 279 5.95 2.55 13.32
C THR A 279 6.88 1.34 13.20
N LEU A 280 6.45 0.22 13.77
CA LEU A 280 7.11 -1.07 13.63
C LEU A 280 6.15 -2.12 13.09
N HIS A 281 6.57 -2.88 12.08
CA HIS A 281 5.78 -3.96 11.50
C HIS A 281 6.46 -5.32 11.67
N ASN A 282 5.64 -6.36 11.77
CA ASN A 282 6.03 -7.76 11.92
C ASN A 282 6.98 -7.95 13.11
N VAL A 283 6.63 -7.35 14.24
CA VAL A 283 7.44 -7.37 15.46
C VAL A 283 7.18 -8.68 16.21
N PRO A 284 8.22 -9.46 16.54
CA PRO A 284 8.07 -10.63 17.39
C PRO A 284 7.89 -10.24 18.86
N LEU A 285 7.21 -11.07 19.65
CA LEU A 285 6.95 -10.86 21.08
C LEU A 285 8.25 -10.74 21.89
N SER A 286 9.34 -11.35 21.41
CA SER A 286 10.67 -11.24 22.03
C SER A 286 11.17 -9.80 22.12
N TRP A 287 10.63 -8.85 21.34
CA TRP A 287 11.05 -7.45 21.33
C TRP A 287 10.33 -6.57 22.36
N MET A 288 9.31 -7.07 23.07
CA MET A 288 8.49 -6.25 23.98
C MET A 288 9.34 -5.47 25.00
N LYS A 289 10.35 -6.12 25.59
CA LYS A 289 11.28 -5.46 26.54
C LYS A 289 12.12 -4.34 25.89
N SER A 290 12.47 -4.49 24.62
CA SER A 290 13.31 -3.55 23.88
C SER A 290 12.50 -2.35 23.37
N ILE A 291 11.23 -2.56 22.99
CA ILE A 291 10.39 -1.47 22.48
C ILE A 291 9.73 -0.65 23.59
N LYS A 292 9.56 -1.21 24.81
CA LYS A 292 8.85 -0.58 25.94
C LYS A 292 9.22 0.88 26.23
N TYR A 293 10.47 1.24 25.98
CA TYR A 293 11.03 2.56 26.27
C TYR A 293 11.08 3.51 25.05
N LEU A 294 10.57 3.10 23.89
CA LEU A 294 10.53 3.94 22.69
C LEU A 294 9.38 4.95 22.78
N GLU A 295 9.67 6.17 23.23
CA GLU A 295 8.67 7.21 23.53
C GLU A 295 7.97 7.80 22.29
N ASN A 296 8.57 7.67 21.11
CA ASN A 296 7.96 8.13 19.84
C ASN A 296 7.15 7.04 19.13
N LEU A 297 7.16 5.81 19.62
CA LEU A 297 6.45 4.72 18.96
C LEU A 297 4.93 4.93 19.09
N ARG A 298 4.23 4.91 17.96
CA ARG A 298 2.77 5.13 17.87
C ARG A 298 2.05 3.89 17.36
N SER A 299 2.69 3.08 16.52
CA SER A 299 2.06 1.92 15.89
C SER A 299 2.97 0.69 15.93
N ILE A 300 2.41 -0.43 16.34
CA ILE A 300 3.06 -1.75 16.21
C ILE A 300 2.12 -2.76 15.57
N VAL A 301 2.69 -3.61 14.73
CA VAL A 301 2.03 -4.78 14.15
C VAL A 301 2.79 -6.03 14.59
N LEU A 302 2.12 -6.89 15.36
CA LEU A 302 2.65 -8.14 15.91
C LEU A 302 2.32 -9.31 14.98
N THR A 303 3.25 -10.26 14.88
CA THR A 303 3.18 -11.38 13.92
C THR A 303 3.36 -12.76 14.55
N ASP A 304 3.59 -12.87 15.85
CA ASP A 304 3.72 -14.17 16.50
C ASP A 304 2.39 -14.92 16.48
N GLY A 305 2.45 -16.19 16.10
CA GLY A 305 1.26 -17.06 16.05
C GLY A 305 0.87 -17.71 17.37
N SER A 306 1.62 -17.44 18.44
CA SER A 306 1.36 -17.96 19.79
C SER A 306 2.19 -17.21 20.82
N GLY A 307 1.77 -17.24 22.08
CA GLY A 307 2.53 -16.66 23.20
C GLY A 307 1.67 -15.80 24.10
N LEU A 308 2.27 -15.36 25.21
CA LEU A 308 1.65 -14.46 26.19
C LEU A 308 2.16 -13.04 25.97
N LEU A 309 1.24 -12.11 25.70
CA LEU A 309 1.51 -10.67 25.66
C LEU A 309 0.93 -10.01 26.92
N ASP A 310 1.82 -9.56 27.80
CA ASP A 310 1.44 -8.68 28.90
C ASP A 310 1.39 -7.23 28.40
N LEU A 311 0.18 -6.65 28.36
CA LEU A 311 -0.04 -5.32 27.81
C LEU A 311 0.65 -4.20 28.64
N ARG A 312 1.15 -4.50 29.84
CA ARG A 312 2.00 -3.58 30.64
C ARG A 312 3.40 -3.38 30.06
N ASP A 313 3.82 -4.22 29.13
CA ASP A 313 5.10 -4.09 28.42
C ASP A 313 5.00 -3.23 27.15
N LEU A 314 3.79 -2.81 26.77
CA LEU A 314 3.60 -1.90 25.66
C LEU A 314 4.12 -0.49 25.97
N PRO A 315 4.65 0.24 24.97
CA PRO A 315 5.03 1.64 25.15
C PRO A 315 3.82 2.51 25.46
N LYS A 316 3.95 3.42 26.43
CA LYS A 316 2.86 4.32 26.85
C LYS A 316 2.39 5.27 25.75
N SER A 317 3.22 5.49 24.74
CA SER A 317 2.95 6.38 23.64
C SER A 317 2.14 5.73 22.51
N LEU A 318 1.91 4.42 22.59
CA LEU A 318 1.27 3.63 21.54
C LEU A 318 -0.20 4.04 21.37
N THR A 319 -0.62 4.27 20.13
CA THR A 319 -2.00 4.57 19.73
C THR A 319 -2.61 3.49 18.85
N THR A 320 -1.78 2.66 18.22
CA THR A 320 -2.19 1.58 17.33
C THR A 320 -1.51 0.27 17.72
N LEU A 321 -2.32 -0.75 17.99
CA LEU A 321 -1.88 -2.12 18.23
C LEU A 321 -2.62 -3.04 17.25
N HIS A 322 -1.87 -3.71 16.37
CA HIS A 322 -2.43 -4.71 15.46
C HIS A 322 -1.79 -6.06 15.75
N ILE A 323 -2.60 -7.01 16.21
CA ILE A 323 -2.23 -8.41 16.36
C ILE A 323 -2.75 -9.16 15.14
N ILE A 324 -1.88 -9.75 14.33
CA ILE A 324 -2.27 -10.46 13.10
C ILE A 324 -2.70 -11.91 13.40
N HIS A 325 -2.04 -12.56 14.34
CA HIS A 325 -2.28 -13.96 14.69
C HIS A 325 -2.65 -14.09 16.18
N SER A 326 -3.40 -15.15 16.51
CA SER A 326 -3.92 -15.35 17.87
C SER A 326 -2.81 -15.38 18.93
N LEU A 327 -3.00 -14.59 20.00
CA LEU A 327 -2.15 -14.55 21.18
C LEU A 327 -2.97 -14.75 22.45
N THR A 328 -2.31 -15.05 23.57
CA THR A 328 -2.93 -14.88 24.90
C THR A 328 -2.58 -13.49 25.42
N LEU A 329 -3.58 -12.69 25.77
CA LEU A 329 -3.39 -11.33 26.30
C LEU A 329 -3.66 -11.30 27.80
N GLN A 330 -2.86 -10.51 28.51
CA GLN A 330 -3.04 -10.25 29.94
C GLN A 330 -2.86 -8.75 30.23
N SER A 331 -3.47 -8.31 31.33
CA SER A 331 -3.49 -6.94 31.83
C SER A 331 -4.38 -6.00 31.03
N ALA A 332 -4.68 -4.85 31.62
CA ALA A 332 -5.49 -3.82 30.97
C ALA A 332 -4.78 -3.22 29.75
N LEU A 333 -5.54 -2.96 28.70
CA LEU A 333 -5.07 -2.23 27.53
C LEU A 333 -4.68 -0.79 27.93
N PRO A 334 -3.57 -0.23 27.41
CA PRO A 334 -3.27 1.19 27.59
C PRO A 334 -4.39 2.06 27.00
N THR A 335 -4.85 3.05 27.78
CA THR A 335 -5.94 3.96 27.38
C THR A 335 -5.55 4.95 26.27
N SER A 336 -4.27 4.97 25.87
CA SER A 336 -3.77 5.72 24.72
C SER A 336 -4.16 5.09 23.37
N ILE A 337 -4.51 3.80 23.36
CA ILE A 337 -4.87 3.07 22.14
C ILE A 337 -6.17 3.63 21.55
N ARG A 338 -6.15 3.81 20.24
CA ARG A 338 -7.25 4.31 19.39
C ARG A 338 -7.62 3.32 18.29
N HIS A 339 -6.63 2.57 17.81
CA HIS A 339 -6.81 1.54 16.80
C HIS A 339 -6.33 0.21 17.36
N LEU A 340 -7.24 -0.76 17.44
CA LEU A 340 -6.96 -2.07 18.01
C LEU A 340 -7.43 -3.16 17.06
N SER A 341 -6.55 -4.13 16.77
CA SER A 341 -6.92 -5.39 16.15
C SER A 341 -6.40 -6.52 17.01
N LEU A 342 -7.30 -7.44 17.38
CA LEU A 342 -7.03 -8.51 18.35
C LEU A 342 -6.82 -9.88 17.69
N ALA A 343 -7.09 -10.04 16.40
CA ALA A 343 -7.25 -11.36 15.78
C ALA A 343 -8.12 -12.30 16.63
N ASP A 344 -7.99 -13.62 16.50
CA ASP A 344 -8.68 -14.56 17.38
C ASP A 344 -7.94 -14.78 18.73
N SER A 345 -7.44 -13.70 19.35
CA SER A 345 -6.68 -13.80 20.60
C SER A 345 -7.53 -14.20 21.80
N VAL A 346 -6.93 -14.91 22.76
CA VAL A 346 -7.54 -15.31 24.03
C VAL A 346 -7.29 -14.23 25.08
N TYR A 347 -8.34 -13.71 25.71
CA TYR A 347 -8.26 -12.69 26.74
C TYR A 347 -9.53 -12.67 27.61
N ASP A 348 -9.43 -12.13 28.82
CA ASP A 348 -10.59 -11.76 29.63
C ASP A 348 -10.98 -10.30 29.28
N ILE A 349 -12.22 -10.08 28.85
CA ILE A 349 -12.69 -8.77 28.39
C ILE A 349 -12.74 -7.72 29.51
N ASP A 350 -13.02 -8.15 30.74
CA ASP A 350 -13.10 -7.25 31.90
C ASP A 350 -11.69 -6.98 32.46
N GLU A 351 -10.74 -7.89 32.28
CA GLU A 351 -9.32 -7.60 32.52
C GLU A 351 -8.75 -6.65 31.46
N LEU A 352 -9.09 -6.86 30.18
CA LEU A 352 -8.62 -6.04 29.06
C LEU A 352 -9.15 -4.60 29.13
N PHE A 353 -10.42 -4.44 29.54
CA PHE A 353 -11.11 -3.16 29.67
C PHE A 353 -11.77 -3.00 31.06
N PRO A 354 -10.97 -2.77 32.13
CA PRO A 354 -11.48 -2.76 33.50
C PRO A 354 -12.41 -1.57 33.79
N ASP A 355 -12.14 -0.42 33.16
CA ASP A 355 -13.06 0.71 33.09
C ASP A 355 -13.27 1.10 31.63
N ARG A 356 -14.32 0.53 31.04
CA ARG A 356 -14.66 0.68 29.61
C ARG A 356 -14.86 2.15 29.20
N THR A 357 -15.21 3.03 30.14
CA THR A 357 -15.46 4.46 29.85
C THR A 357 -14.19 5.24 29.50
N LEU A 358 -13.01 4.70 29.80
CA LEU A 358 -11.73 5.33 29.52
C LEU A 358 -11.22 5.09 28.09
N TYR A 359 -11.89 4.20 27.34
CA TYR A 359 -11.42 3.73 26.04
C TYR A 359 -12.24 4.36 24.90
N HIS A 360 -11.59 5.22 24.14
CA HIS A 360 -12.13 5.88 22.95
C HIS A 360 -11.50 5.27 21.71
N LEU A 361 -12.10 4.21 21.16
CA LEU A 361 -11.59 3.48 20.02
C LEU A 361 -12.14 4.08 18.72
N GLU A 362 -11.23 4.59 17.89
CA GLU A 362 -11.56 4.99 16.53
C GLU A 362 -11.82 3.77 15.65
N SER A 363 -11.09 2.68 15.87
CA SER A 363 -11.36 1.41 15.24
C SER A 363 -11.04 0.22 16.14
N LEU A 364 -11.95 -0.75 16.18
CA LEU A 364 -11.73 -2.06 16.77
C LEU A 364 -11.96 -3.13 15.70
N GLN A 365 -11.00 -4.02 15.54
CA GLN A 365 -11.10 -5.22 14.71
C GLN A 365 -11.06 -6.45 15.61
N GLU A 366 -12.07 -7.31 15.46
CA GLU A 366 -12.23 -8.50 16.29
C GLU A 366 -13.00 -9.61 15.54
N SER A 367 -12.83 -10.85 15.99
CA SER A 367 -13.67 -12.02 15.73
C SER A 367 -15.15 -11.67 15.71
N ALA A 368 -15.81 -12.12 14.65
CA ALA A 368 -17.23 -11.93 14.43
C ALA A 368 -18.10 -12.71 15.46
N PHE A 369 -17.55 -13.77 16.06
CA PHE A 369 -18.32 -14.74 16.83
C PHE A 369 -17.94 -14.85 18.32
N LYS A 370 -17.03 -14.03 18.85
CA LYS A 370 -16.84 -13.89 20.31
C LYS A 370 -18.05 -13.24 21.00
N GLN A 371 -18.57 -13.94 22.01
CA GLN A 371 -19.87 -13.61 22.62
C GLN A 371 -19.76 -12.62 23.79
N GLU A 372 -18.54 -12.33 24.24
CA GLU A 372 -18.23 -11.33 25.24
C GLU A 372 -18.78 -9.96 24.80
N SER A 373 -19.52 -9.29 25.69
CA SER A 373 -20.15 -8.01 25.37
C SER A 373 -19.11 -6.88 25.28
N LEU A 374 -19.20 -6.06 24.23
CA LEU A 374 -18.43 -4.81 24.08
C LEU A 374 -19.19 -3.59 24.60
N ASP A 375 -20.34 -3.78 25.27
CA ASP A 375 -21.13 -2.65 25.78
C ASP A 375 -20.32 -1.80 26.76
N GLY A 376 -20.53 -0.48 26.70
CA GLY A 376 -19.81 0.49 27.53
C GLY A 376 -18.48 0.96 26.95
N LEU A 377 -18.01 0.39 25.84
CA LEU A 377 -16.88 0.93 25.07
C LEU A 377 -17.36 1.97 24.05
N ASP A 378 -16.60 3.06 23.91
CA ASP A 378 -16.81 4.06 22.86
C ASP A 378 -16.05 3.62 21.60
N ILE A 379 -16.77 3.02 20.64
CA ILE A 379 -16.21 2.46 19.39
C ILE A 379 -16.85 3.15 18.20
N LYS A 380 -16.05 3.85 17.37
CA LYS A 380 -16.56 4.50 16.15
C LYS A 380 -16.73 3.52 14.98
N LYS A 381 -15.67 2.75 14.70
CA LYS A 381 -15.66 1.71 13.66
C LYS A 381 -15.42 0.34 14.27
N LEU A 382 -16.29 -0.62 13.96
CA LEU A 382 -16.13 -2.03 14.33
C LEU A 382 -15.96 -2.87 13.05
N SER A 383 -14.85 -3.58 12.94
CA SER A 383 -14.58 -4.55 11.89
C SER A 383 -14.67 -5.96 12.47
N LEU A 384 -15.50 -6.81 11.88
CA LEU A 384 -15.75 -8.18 12.31
C LEU A 384 -15.21 -9.17 11.29
N ASP A 385 -14.26 -10.00 11.73
CA ASP A 385 -13.59 -10.98 10.87
C ASP A 385 -13.97 -12.41 11.24
N TYR A 386 -14.03 -13.28 10.23
CA TYR A 386 -14.19 -14.71 10.42
C TYR A 386 -12.85 -15.41 10.64
N TYR A 387 -12.76 -16.24 11.68
CA TYR A 387 -11.62 -17.12 11.93
C TYR A 387 -12.04 -18.60 11.87
N HIS A 388 -11.17 -19.46 11.36
CA HIS A 388 -11.52 -20.84 10.95
C HIS A 388 -12.02 -21.76 12.08
N ASP A 389 -11.75 -21.44 13.35
CA ASP A 389 -12.07 -22.27 14.52
C ASP A 389 -13.33 -21.83 15.30
N GLU A 390 -14.13 -20.91 14.74
CA GLU A 390 -15.31 -20.40 15.44
C GLU A 390 -16.48 -21.42 15.40
N ASN A 391 -16.77 -22.03 16.56
CA ASN A 391 -17.88 -22.98 16.76
C ASN A 391 -19.28 -22.32 16.80
N SER A 392 -19.33 -20.99 16.79
CA SER A 392 -20.58 -20.22 16.84
C SER A 392 -20.92 -19.69 15.46
N HIS A 393 -22.20 -19.76 15.10
CA HIS A 393 -22.76 -19.11 13.91
C HIS A 393 -23.54 -17.85 14.27
N ILE A 394 -23.49 -17.44 15.53
CA ILE A 394 -24.22 -16.28 16.04
C ILE A 394 -23.26 -15.11 16.08
N LEU A 395 -23.51 -14.12 15.23
CA LEU A 395 -22.78 -12.85 15.22
C LEU A 395 -22.87 -12.20 16.61
N ARG A 396 -21.74 -11.68 17.07
CA ARG A 396 -21.69 -10.93 18.33
C ARG A 396 -22.59 -9.70 18.31
N VAL A 397 -23.05 -9.30 19.49
CA VAL A 397 -23.88 -8.09 19.65
C VAL A 397 -23.05 -6.85 19.32
N ILE A 398 -23.60 -5.99 18.47
CA ILE A 398 -22.98 -4.71 18.09
C ILE A 398 -23.38 -3.66 19.13
N PRO A 399 -22.43 -3.07 19.87
CA PRO A 399 -22.75 -2.11 20.92
C PRO A 399 -23.29 -0.80 20.32
N PHE A 400 -24.15 -0.12 21.08
CA PHE A 400 -24.63 1.20 20.71
C PHE A 400 -23.47 2.22 20.69
N GLY A 401 -23.45 3.09 19.69
CA GLY A 401 -22.37 4.08 19.48
C GLY A 401 -21.52 3.80 18.24
N VAL A 402 -21.47 2.54 17.79
CA VAL A 402 -20.81 2.16 16.53
C VAL A 402 -21.49 2.87 15.35
N GLU A 403 -20.69 3.59 14.56
CA GLU A 403 -21.15 4.32 13.39
C GLU A 403 -20.89 3.56 12.08
N THR A 404 -19.77 2.83 12.02
CA THR A 404 -19.37 2.02 10.85
C THR A 404 -19.16 0.59 11.26
N LEU A 405 -19.87 -0.33 10.60
CA LEU A 405 -19.71 -1.77 10.77
C LEU A 405 -19.17 -2.36 9.46
N GLU A 406 -18.03 -3.03 9.55
CA GLU A 406 -17.43 -3.80 8.47
C GLU A 406 -17.46 -5.27 8.84
N ILE A 407 -17.91 -6.12 7.94
CA ILE A 407 -17.98 -7.55 8.19
C ILE A 407 -17.33 -8.29 7.03
N SER A 408 -16.28 -9.04 7.36
CA SER A 408 -15.44 -9.81 6.45
C SER A 408 -15.59 -11.29 6.79
N VAL A 409 -16.54 -11.97 6.14
CA VAL A 409 -16.79 -13.39 6.40
C VAL A 409 -16.95 -14.18 5.09
N ARG A 410 -16.56 -15.45 5.13
CA ARG A 410 -16.58 -16.34 3.96
C ARG A 410 -17.95 -16.92 3.60
N PHE A 411 -18.93 -16.82 4.50
CA PHE A 411 -20.23 -17.47 4.32
C PHE A 411 -21.38 -16.47 4.38
N ALA A 412 -22.46 -16.76 3.68
CA ALA A 412 -23.69 -15.99 3.79
C ALA A 412 -24.26 -16.15 5.21
N PHE A 413 -24.33 -15.05 5.95
CA PHE A 413 -24.99 -14.95 7.24
C PHE A 413 -26.08 -13.88 7.18
N ASP A 414 -27.20 -14.17 7.84
CA ASP A 414 -28.32 -13.25 7.98
C ASP A 414 -28.08 -12.35 9.19
N ILE A 415 -27.82 -11.07 8.92
CA ILE A 415 -27.89 -10.04 9.96
C ILE A 415 -29.36 -9.78 10.19
N LYS A 416 -29.89 -10.20 11.36
CA LYS A 416 -31.26 -9.83 11.74
C LYS A 416 -31.30 -8.31 11.87
N GLN A 417 -32.08 -7.63 11.04
CA GLN A 417 -32.11 -6.16 10.99
C GLN A 417 -32.46 -5.53 12.35
N ASP A 418 -33.28 -6.22 13.15
CA ASP A 418 -33.66 -5.80 14.51
C ASP A 418 -32.51 -5.88 15.54
N SER A 419 -31.37 -6.48 15.18
CA SER A 419 -30.19 -6.63 16.05
C SER A 419 -29.12 -5.54 15.85
N LEU A 420 -29.29 -4.66 14.86
CA LEU A 420 -28.36 -3.57 14.60
C LEU A 420 -28.75 -2.31 15.39
N PRO A 421 -27.78 -1.63 16.04
CA PRO A 421 -28.07 -0.42 16.80
C PRO A 421 -28.43 0.75 15.87
N SER A 422 -29.30 1.63 16.34
CA SER A 422 -29.73 2.82 15.59
C SER A 422 -28.63 3.86 15.37
N SER A 423 -27.49 3.74 16.06
CA SER A 423 -26.31 4.58 15.86
C SER A 423 -25.58 4.31 14.53
N LEU A 424 -25.84 3.16 13.92
CA LEU A 424 -25.12 2.69 12.75
C LEU A 424 -25.48 3.50 11.49
N LYS A 425 -24.47 4.06 10.84
CA LYS A 425 -24.62 4.88 9.61
C LYS A 425 -24.19 4.14 8.36
N THR A 426 -23.25 3.20 8.48
CA THR A 426 -22.66 2.50 7.34
C THR A 426 -22.42 1.04 7.67
N VAL A 427 -22.81 0.16 6.74
CA VAL A 427 -22.55 -1.28 6.79
C VAL A 427 -21.82 -1.69 5.53
N LEU A 428 -20.61 -2.22 5.69
CA LEU A 428 -19.81 -2.77 4.60
C LEU A 428 -19.76 -4.29 4.76
N LYS A 429 -20.24 -5.02 3.76
CA LYS A 429 -20.18 -6.47 3.74
C LYS A 429 -19.18 -6.89 2.68
N LEU A 430 -18.02 -7.37 3.13
CA LEU A 430 -16.99 -7.94 2.27
C LEU A 430 -17.22 -9.45 2.24
N THR A 431 -17.72 -9.94 1.11
CA THR A 431 -17.91 -11.37 0.88
C THR A 431 -16.78 -11.83 -0.04
N PHE A 432 -15.93 -12.71 0.45
CA PHE A 432 -14.78 -13.26 -0.28
C PHE A 432 -15.11 -14.59 -0.95
#